data_AF-A0A209D7L2-F1
#
_entry.id   AF-A0A209D7L2-F1
#
_cell.length_a   1.000
_cell.length_b   1.000
_cell.length_c   1.000
_cell.angle_alpha   90.00
_cell.angle_beta   90.00
_cell.angle_gamma   90.00
#
_symmetry.space_group_name_H-M   'P 1'
#
loop_
_entity.id
_entity.type
_entity.pdbx_description
1 polymer ?
#
loop_
_entity_poly.entity_id
_entity_poly.type
_entity_poly.pdbx_seq_one_letter_code
_entity_poly.pdbx_strand_id
1 'polypeptide(L)'
;MNKHHESTGLAGEQQITLRGPAELADALPYLMGFYPNDSVVMVALHGGRGRFGGRLRLGIPQAPGEWGPVADQLAECLVSESERREGRPDAIVIFLCQDSPDGSGGRQVMERLRPFAQRLRTACGALDVPVLEALCISDSRYWSYCCPDTRCCPDQGNPLAMPGTTVMAAAAAYAGVHVRGTLRDMEARLQPWRTPAAVTAQEEALDRAGPALIPRLLDERARGEVAAETLRLARTLMDRIEETQPAPPGLSDAGDDQLIGSDEAAAVILGLQDRETRDKAAAWMEGAEAQAALRLWRTLARRCVGPYGEHAAAPLTLAGWVSWSTGDEPGARVALALALRADPDYTFAQLLHRACNEGLDPEALRRCLREAADEGTGPDARAVEAVMDPAVDRGTASLRVRRVRPLPDGGRRRGRAHRRPDAERVKASPGSPRPWTSAAGRRPREARRYGRRGSRARR
;
A
#
# COMPACT_ATOMS: atom_id res chain seq x y z
N MET A 1 36.15 2.29 -42.12
CA MET A 1 34.98 1.38 -42.17
C MET A 1 34.50 1.13 -40.75
N ASN A 2 33.20 1.24 -40.51
CA ASN A 2 32.63 0.87 -39.20
C ASN A 2 32.51 -0.66 -39.12
N LYS A 3 33.01 -1.25 -38.02
CA LYS A 3 32.44 -2.52 -37.52
C LYS A 3 31.33 -2.13 -36.55
N HIS A 4 30.13 -2.63 -36.79
CA HIS A 4 29.03 -2.42 -35.85
C HIS A 4 29.31 -3.21 -34.58
N HIS A 5 29.31 -2.54 -33.43
CA HIS A 5 29.26 -3.20 -32.14
C HIS A 5 27.77 -3.43 -31.83
N GLU A 6 27.35 -4.68 -31.81
CA GLU A 6 26.00 -5.03 -31.38
C GLU A 6 25.87 -4.69 -29.89
N SER A 7 25.04 -3.70 -29.57
CA SER A 7 24.79 -3.31 -28.18
C SER A 7 24.04 -4.45 -27.50
N THR A 8 24.72 -5.16 -26.60
CA THR A 8 24.10 -6.18 -25.73
C THR A 8 22.87 -5.59 -25.06
N GLY A 9 21.70 -6.16 -25.37
CA GLY A 9 20.45 -5.74 -24.73
C GLY A 9 20.47 -6.09 -23.24
N LEU A 10 20.10 -5.13 -22.39
CA LEU A 10 19.89 -5.40 -20.96
C LEU A 10 18.80 -6.47 -20.78
N ALA A 11 19.04 -7.41 -19.88
CA ALA A 11 18.24 -8.62 -19.79
C ALA A 11 16.89 -8.38 -19.07
N GLY A 12 15.80 -8.56 -19.82
CA GLY A 12 14.52 -9.06 -19.31
C GLY A 12 13.81 -8.23 -18.23
N GLU A 13 13.09 -7.18 -18.64
CA GLU A 13 11.89 -6.76 -17.91
C GLU A 13 10.91 -7.95 -17.85
N GLN A 14 10.68 -8.52 -16.66
CA GLN A 14 9.80 -9.68 -16.50
C GLN A 14 8.32 -9.27 -16.65
N GLN A 15 7.79 -9.36 -17.88
CA GLN A 15 6.38 -9.09 -18.16
C GLN A 15 5.47 -10.21 -17.62
N ILE A 16 5.08 -10.09 -16.36
CA ILE A 16 4.03 -10.91 -15.74
C ILE A 16 2.69 -10.60 -16.43
N THR A 17 1.95 -11.63 -16.81
CA THR A 17 0.63 -11.50 -17.47
C THR A 17 -0.42 -12.19 -16.60
N LEU A 18 -1.26 -11.42 -15.94
CA LEU A 18 -2.34 -11.91 -15.09
C LEU A 18 -3.56 -12.29 -15.96
N ARG A 19 -4.13 -13.48 -15.73
CA ARG A 19 -5.09 -14.13 -16.65
C ARG A 19 -6.50 -14.34 -16.07
N GLY A 20 -6.73 -13.94 -14.81
CA GLY A 20 -8.03 -14.09 -14.16
C GLY A 20 -8.13 -13.41 -12.81
N PRO A 21 -9.32 -13.42 -12.18
CA PRO A 21 -9.58 -12.66 -10.95
C PRO A 21 -8.75 -13.10 -9.75
N ALA A 22 -8.39 -14.39 -9.64
CA ALA A 22 -7.47 -14.89 -8.62
C ALA A 22 -6.08 -14.22 -8.71
N GLU A 23 -5.54 -14.13 -9.93
CA GLU A 23 -4.22 -13.54 -10.19
C GLU A 23 -4.24 -12.01 -10.05
N LEU A 24 -5.37 -11.36 -10.35
CA LEU A 24 -5.58 -9.93 -10.09
C LEU A 24 -5.62 -9.63 -8.57
N ALA A 25 -6.36 -10.43 -7.80
CA ALA A 25 -6.46 -10.26 -6.35
C ALA A 25 -5.13 -10.55 -5.63
N ASP A 26 -4.42 -11.60 -6.05
CA ASP A 26 -3.09 -11.96 -5.54
C ASP A 26 -2.03 -10.90 -5.87
N ALA A 27 -2.13 -10.24 -7.03
CA ALA A 27 -1.18 -9.20 -7.41
C ALA A 27 -1.35 -7.86 -6.67
N LEU A 28 -2.55 -7.59 -6.13
CA LEU A 28 -2.88 -6.30 -5.52
C LEU A 28 -1.90 -5.86 -4.40
N PRO A 29 -1.49 -6.71 -3.43
CA PRO A 29 -0.56 -6.30 -2.38
C PRO A 29 0.83 -5.93 -2.91
N TYR A 30 1.29 -6.61 -3.96
CA TYR A 30 2.56 -6.34 -4.62
C TYR A 30 2.52 -5.07 -5.49
N LEU A 31 1.34 -4.71 -6.03
CA LEU A 31 1.09 -3.43 -6.71
C LEU A 31 0.97 -2.24 -5.74
N MET A 32 0.77 -2.49 -4.45
CA MET A 32 0.57 -1.48 -3.39
C MET A 32 1.77 -1.36 -2.41
N GLY A 33 2.57 -2.41 -2.23
CA GLY A 33 3.60 -2.50 -1.18
C GLY A 33 3.08 -2.89 0.21
N PHE A 34 1.76 -3.08 0.35
CA PHE A 34 1.07 -3.46 1.57
C PHE A 34 -0.21 -4.23 1.23
N TYR A 35 -0.79 -4.96 2.18
CA TYR A 35 -2.11 -5.58 2.01
C TYR A 35 -3.20 -4.52 2.28
N PRO A 36 -3.97 -4.07 1.28
CA PRO A 36 -5.04 -3.13 1.51
C PRO A 36 -6.16 -3.77 2.33
N ASN A 37 -6.65 -3.04 3.32
CA ASN A 37 -7.81 -3.38 4.14
C ASN A 37 -8.65 -2.11 4.38
N ASP A 38 -9.92 -2.26 4.73
CA ASP A 38 -10.92 -1.18 4.86
C ASP A 38 -10.87 -0.13 3.72
N SER A 39 -10.53 -0.54 2.49
CA SER A 39 -10.31 0.39 1.37
C SER A 39 -10.72 -0.14 0.00
N VAL A 40 -11.11 0.80 -0.87
CA VAL A 40 -11.29 0.60 -2.31
C VAL A 40 -10.00 0.98 -3.04
N VAL A 41 -9.59 0.16 -3.99
CA VAL A 41 -8.48 0.43 -4.92
C VAL A 41 -9.01 0.34 -6.34
N MET A 42 -8.71 1.34 -7.17
CA MET A 42 -9.03 1.36 -8.59
C MET A 42 -7.73 1.45 -9.38
N VAL A 43 -7.60 0.64 -10.44
CA VAL A 43 -6.39 0.57 -11.27
C VAL A 43 -6.77 0.71 -12.73
N ALA A 44 -6.19 1.72 -13.38
CA ALA A 44 -6.35 1.98 -14.80
C ALA A 44 -5.49 1.02 -15.65
N LEU A 45 -6.06 0.50 -16.73
CA LEU A 45 -5.41 -0.35 -17.71
C LEU A 45 -5.20 0.39 -19.03
N HIS A 46 -4.01 0.28 -19.61
CA HIS A 46 -3.61 0.98 -20.83
C HIS A 46 -3.01 0.04 -21.89
N GLY A 47 -3.37 0.31 -23.15
CA GLY A 47 -2.98 -0.44 -24.34
C GLY A 47 -3.65 -1.81 -24.46
N GLY A 48 -3.70 -2.35 -25.69
CA GLY A 48 -4.35 -3.64 -26.03
C GLY A 48 -3.76 -4.92 -25.41
N ARG A 49 -3.01 -4.82 -24.32
CA ARG A 49 -2.62 -5.93 -23.42
C ARG A 49 -2.99 -5.68 -21.94
N GLY A 50 -3.63 -4.54 -21.62
CA GLY A 50 -4.04 -4.19 -20.26
C GLY A 50 -2.88 -3.95 -19.29
N ARG A 51 -1.93 -3.07 -19.64
CA ARG A 51 -0.85 -2.69 -18.71
C ARG A 51 -1.42 -1.83 -17.59
N PHE A 52 -1.15 -2.17 -16.33
CA PHE A 52 -1.43 -1.28 -15.19
C PHE A 52 -0.72 0.08 -15.36
N GLY A 53 -1.44 1.18 -15.15
CA GLY A 53 -0.89 2.54 -15.10
C GLY A 53 -1.30 3.25 -13.81
N GLY A 54 -2.14 4.29 -13.95
CA GLY A 54 -2.73 5.01 -12.83
C GLY A 54 -3.38 4.10 -11.78
N ARG A 55 -3.13 4.40 -10.50
CA ARG A 55 -3.63 3.67 -9.32
C ARG A 55 -4.19 4.69 -8.34
N LEU A 56 -5.38 4.42 -7.79
CA LEU A 56 -6.05 5.29 -6.82
C LEU A 56 -6.60 4.43 -5.68
N ARG A 57 -6.42 4.86 -4.42
CA ARG A 57 -6.88 4.15 -3.23
C ARG A 57 -7.57 5.11 -2.25
N LEU A 58 -8.73 4.73 -1.73
CA LEU A 58 -9.49 5.46 -0.70
C LEU A 58 -9.94 4.47 0.40
N GLY A 59 -10.07 4.93 1.65
CA GLY A 59 -10.83 4.19 2.66
C GLY A 59 -12.29 4.00 2.23
N ILE A 60 -12.92 2.89 2.62
CA ILE A 60 -14.36 2.67 2.33
C ILE A 60 -15.19 3.61 3.21
N PRO A 61 -16.05 4.49 2.63
CA PRO A 61 -16.90 5.37 3.42
C PRO A 61 -17.89 4.56 4.26
N GLN A 62 -18.05 4.93 5.53
CA GLN A 62 -18.87 4.15 6.47
C GLN A 62 -20.38 4.40 6.28
N ALA A 63 -20.77 5.57 5.77
CA ALA A 63 -22.17 5.91 5.52
C ALA A 63 -22.58 5.55 4.07
N PRO A 64 -23.58 4.66 3.84
CA PRO A 64 -23.99 4.26 2.48
C PRO A 64 -24.54 5.38 1.58
N GLY A 65 -24.82 6.56 2.14
CA GLY A 65 -25.18 7.76 1.37
C GLY A 65 -23.99 8.40 0.64
N GLU A 66 -22.79 8.30 1.20
CA GLU A 66 -21.55 8.87 0.62
C GLU A 66 -21.08 8.08 -0.61
N TRP A 67 -21.48 6.80 -0.72
CA TRP A 67 -21.08 5.88 -1.79
C TRP A 67 -21.48 6.32 -3.21
N GLY A 68 -22.39 7.27 -3.36
CA GLY A 68 -22.68 7.92 -4.64
C GLY A 68 -21.58 8.91 -5.01
N PRO A 69 -21.55 10.11 -4.38
CA PRO A 69 -20.56 11.15 -4.67
C PRO A 69 -19.10 10.67 -4.63
N VAL A 70 -18.77 9.75 -3.72
CA VAL A 70 -17.43 9.15 -3.66
C VAL A 70 -17.15 8.27 -4.88
N ALA A 71 -18.10 7.45 -5.34
CA ALA A 71 -17.88 6.62 -6.53
C ALA A 71 -17.67 7.46 -7.79
N ASP A 72 -18.43 8.54 -7.93
CA ASP A 72 -18.33 9.48 -9.06
C ASP A 72 -16.97 10.19 -9.03
N GLN A 73 -16.58 10.79 -7.89
CA GLN A 73 -15.30 11.48 -7.71
C GLN A 73 -14.08 10.57 -7.93
N LEU A 74 -14.11 9.31 -7.47
CA LEU A 74 -13.00 8.37 -7.64
C LEU A 74 -12.81 7.98 -9.12
N ALA A 75 -13.90 7.83 -9.87
CA ALA A 75 -13.86 7.55 -11.30
C ALA A 75 -13.34 8.77 -12.09
N GLU A 76 -13.90 9.96 -11.84
CA GLU A 76 -13.47 11.22 -12.48
C GLU A 76 -11.98 11.49 -12.24
N CYS A 77 -11.50 11.33 -11.00
CA CYS A 77 -10.12 11.57 -10.62
C CYS A 77 -9.16 10.59 -11.32
N LEU A 78 -9.45 9.27 -11.30
CA LEU A 78 -8.60 8.27 -11.94
C LEU A 78 -8.53 8.45 -13.46
N VAL A 79 -9.66 8.74 -14.12
CA VAL A 79 -9.68 8.98 -15.57
C VAL A 79 -8.92 10.27 -15.92
N SER A 80 -9.18 11.37 -15.21
CA SER A 80 -8.53 12.67 -15.48
C SER A 80 -7.02 12.63 -15.31
N GLU A 81 -6.52 12.01 -14.24
CA GLU A 81 -5.07 11.88 -14.03
C GLU A 81 -4.41 10.85 -14.96
N SER A 82 -5.15 9.83 -15.42
CA SER A 82 -4.66 8.92 -16.47
C SER A 82 -4.52 9.66 -17.81
N GLU A 83 -5.56 10.41 -18.22
CA GLU A 83 -5.55 11.22 -19.45
C GLU A 83 -4.41 12.24 -19.49
N ARG A 84 -4.05 12.82 -18.35
CA ARG A 84 -2.95 13.77 -18.20
C ARG A 84 -1.56 13.15 -18.26
N ARG A 85 -1.42 11.82 -18.05
CA ARG A 85 -0.13 11.11 -17.90
C ARG A 85 0.15 10.10 -19.01
N GLU A 86 -0.80 9.20 -19.28
CA GLU A 86 -0.64 8.07 -20.23
C GLU A 86 -1.71 8.05 -21.34
N GLY A 87 -2.79 8.82 -21.19
CA GLY A 87 -3.95 8.84 -22.08
C GLY A 87 -5.20 8.26 -21.42
N ARG A 88 -6.34 8.26 -22.12
CA ARG A 88 -7.59 7.72 -21.59
C ARG A 88 -7.44 6.20 -21.36
N PRO A 89 -7.80 5.66 -20.19
CA PRO A 89 -7.63 4.24 -19.91
C PRO A 89 -8.59 3.39 -20.73
N ASP A 90 -8.09 2.28 -21.29
CA ASP A 90 -8.86 1.31 -22.07
C ASP A 90 -9.85 0.53 -21.20
N ALA A 91 -9.53 0.34 -19.91
CA ALA A 91 -10.39 -0.29 -18.91
C ALA A 91 -9.95 0.06 -17.48
N ILE A 92 -10.78 -0.25 -16.48
CA ILE A 92 -10.45 -0.19 -15.04
C ILE A 92 -10.65 -1.56 -14.39
N VAL A 93 -9.82 -1.88 -13.39
CA VAL A 93 -10.04 -2.96 -12.42
C VAL A 93 -10.30 -2.36 -11.05
N ILE A 94 -11.29 -2.88 -10.33
CA ILE A 94 -11.70 -2.39 -9.00
C ILE A 94 -11.53 -3.49 -7.97
N PHE A 95 -10.99 -3.14 -6.81
CA PHE A 95 -10.85 -4.01 -5.65
C PHE A 95 -11.49 -3.33 -4.45
N LEU A 96 -12.37 -4.02 -3.73
CA LEU A 96 -12.94 -3.60 -2.45
C LEU A 96 -12.41 -4.56 -1.39
N CYS A 97 -11.46 -4.09 -0.59
CA CYS A 97 -10.72 -4.90 0.37
C CYS A 97 -11.17 -4.55 1.79
N GLN A 98 -11.82 -5.49 2.47
CA GLN A 98 -12.31 -5.30 3.84
C GLN A 98 -12.54 -6.65 4.50
N ASP A 99 -11.82 -6.95 5.58
CA ASP A 99 -12.04 -8.17 6.38
C ASP A 99 -13.21 -8.01 7.36
N SER A 100 -13.74 -9.14 7.83
CA SER A 100 -14.77 -9.14 8.87
C SER A 100 -14.13 -8.98 10.26
N PRO A 101 -14.77 -8.29 11.23
CA PRO A 101 -14.22 -8.16 12.60
C PRO A 101 -13.98 -9.49 13.33
N ASP A 102 -14.61 -10.57 12.89
CA ASP A 102 -14.51 -11.94 13.41
C ASP A 102 -13.73 -12.90 12.48
N GLY A 103 -13.29 -12.44 11.31
CA GLY A 103 -12.65 -13.27 10.28
C GLY A 103 -13.53 -14.36 9.65
N SER A 104 -14.85 -14.30 9.82
CA SER A 104 -15.79 -15.29 9.25
C SER A 104 -16.93 -14.69 8.40
N GLY A 105 -17.11 -13.38 8.47
CA GLY A 105 -18.22 -12.65 7.86
C GLY A 105 -18.02 -12.18 6.40
N GLY A 106 -16.96 -12.56 5.69
CA GLY A 106 -16.60 -11.98 4.39
C GLY A 106 -17.69 -12.03 3.30
N ARG A 107 -18.59 -13.02 3.33
CA ARG A 107 -19.80 -13.00 2.48
C ARG A 107 -20.72 -11.82 2.81
N GLN A 108 -20.91 -11.52 4.09
CA GLN A 108 -21.73 -10.40 4.57
C GLN A 108 -21.09 -9.06 4.17
N VAL A 109 -19.75 -8.98 4.21
CA VAL A 109 -19.00 -7.82 3.70
C VAL A 109 -19.22 -7.65 2.20
N MET A 110 -19.13 -8.73 1.41
CA MET A 110 -19.39 -8.70 -0.03
C MET A 110 -20.82 -8.27 -0.37
N GLU A 111 -21.84 -8.79 0.32
CA GLU A 111 -23.23 -8.33 0.12
C GLU A 111 -23.44 -6.87 0.55
N ARG A 112 -22.81 -6.44 1.65
CA ARG A 112 -22.83 -5.03 2.12
C ARG A 112 -22.22 -4.09 1.09
N LEU A 113 -21.09 -4.46 0.48
CA LEU A 113 -20.34 -3.62 -0.44
C LEU A 113 -20.84 -3.70 -1.90
N ARG A 114 -21.69 -4.68 -2.23
CA ARG A 114 -22.32 -4.83 -3.57
C ARG A 114 -22.92 -3.53 -4.13
N PRO A 115 -23.64 -2.66 -3.38
CA PRO A 115 -24.15 -1.41 -3.91
C PRO A 115 -23.06 -0.38 -4.22
N PHE A 116 -21.97 -0.33 -3.44
CA PHE A 116 -20.83 0.56 -3.71
C PHE A 116 -20.06 0.10 -4.94
N ALA A 117 -19.77 -1.21 -5.05
CA ALA A 117 -19.16 -1.82 -6.22
C ALA A 117 -19.98 -1.55 -7.50
N GLN A 118 -21.32 -1.59 -7.42
CA GLN A 118 -22.18 -1.25 -8.55
C GLN A 118 -22.11 0.24 -8.90
N ARG A 119 -22.10 1.15 -7.90
CA ARG A 119 -21.97 2.61 -8.13
C ARG A 119 -20.66 2.97 -8.83
N LEU A 120 -19.54 2.42 -8.35
CA LEU A 120 -18.21 2.60 -8.96
C LEU A 120 -18.18 2.15 -10.42
N ARG A 121 -18.84 1.02 -10.73
CA ARG A 121 -18.97 0.52 -12.11
C ARG A 121 -19.83 1.41 -12.99
N THR A 122 -20.93 1.97 -12.47
CA THR A 122 -21.76 2.92 -13.23
C THR A 122 -21.06 4.27 -13.42
N ALA A 123 -20.27 4.75 -12.45
CA ALA A 123 -19.48 5.96 -12.56
C ALA A 123 -18.40 5.84 -13.66
N CYS A 124 -17.62 4.76 -13.64
CA CYS A 124 -16.63 4.48 -14.71
C CYS A 124 -17.32 4.36 -16.09
N GLY A 125 -18.46 3.67 -16.15
CA GLY A 125 -19.24 3.52 -17.39
C GLY A 125 -19.88 4.81 -17.91
N ALA A 126 -20.19 5.77 -17.04
CA ALA A 126 -20.66 7.11 -17.43
C ALA A 126 -19.53 7.98 -18.03
N LEU A 127 -18.27 7.62 -17.77
CA LEU A 127 -17.07 8.17 -18.40
C LEU A 127 -16.57 7.30 -19.56
N ASP A 128 -17.44 6.47 -20.16
CA ASP A 128 -17.19 5.41 -21.16
C ASP A 128 -16.03 4.44 -20.88
N VAL A 129 -15.48 4.37 -19.66
CA VAL A 129 -14.36 3.46 -19.34
C VAL A 129 -14.92 2.15 -18.78
N PRO A 130 -14.74 1.01 -19.47
CA PRO A 130 -15.30 -0.26 -19.03
C PRO A 130 -14.56 -0.79 -17.80
N VAL A 131 -15.31 -1.21 -16.77
CA VAL A 131 -14.73 -1.99 -15.67
C VAL A 131 -14.61 -3.44 -16.10
N LEU A 132 -13.38 -3.90 -16.30
CA LEU A 132 -13.05 -5.26 -16.73
C LEU A 132 -13.41 -6.28 -15.64
N GLU A 133 -13.07 -5.95 -14.39
CA GLU A 133 -13.33 -6.79 -13.22
C GLU A 133 -13.50 -5.91 -11.97
N ALA A 134 -14.37 -6.33 -11.06
CA ALA A 134 -14.63 -5.69 -9.78
C ALA A 134 -14.69 -6.76 -8.69
N LEU A 135 -13.69 -6.82 -7.82
CA LEU A 135 -13.53 -7.85 -6.81
C LEU A 135 -13.88 -7.35 -5.41
N CYS A 136 -14.53 -8.20 -4.62
CA CYS A 136 -14.45 -8.13 -3.16
C CYS A 136 -13.29 -9.02 -2.69
N ILE A 137 -12.47 -8.53 -1.77
CA ILE A 137 -11.43 -9.28 -1.06
C ILE A 137 -11.71 -9.17 0.44
N SER A 138 -11.85 -10.31 1.12
CA SER A 138 -12.26 -10.38 2.52
C SER A 138 -11.95 -11.77 3.10
N ASP A 139 -11.44 -11.85 4.32
CA ASP A 139 -11.22 -13.10 5.07
C ASP A 139 -10.40 -14.15 4.27
N SER A 140 -9.31 -13.71 3.63
CA SER A 140 -8.45 -14.51 2.72
C SER A 140 -9.20 -15.14 1.52
N ARG A 141 -10.32 -14.55 1.09
CA ARG A 141 -11.15 -15.00 -0.03
C ARG A 141 -11.44 -13.86 -0.99
N TYR A 142 -11.88 -14.21 -2.21
CA TYR A 142 -12.35 -13.26 -3.20
C TYR A 142 -13.68 -13.68 -3.86
N TRP A 143 -14.42 -12.66 -4.30
CA TRP A 143 -15.66 -12.77 -5.08
C TRP A 143 -15.59 -11.75 -6.24
N SER A 144 -16.08 -12.09 -7.43
CA SER A 144 -16.30 -11.11 -8.50
C SER A 144 -17.73 -10.57 -8.45
N TYR A 145 -17.89 -9.25 -8.59
CA TYR A 145 -19.17 -8.60 -8.86
C TYR A 145 -19.54 -8.60 -10.35
N CYS A 146 -18.59 -8.92 -11.24
CA CYS A 146 -18.80 -9.02 -12.69
C CYS A 146 -19.28 -10.41 -13.14
N CYS A 147 -18.89 -11.49 -12.43
CA CYS A 147 -19.24 -12.86 -12.80
C CYS A 147 -20.56 -13.34 -12.13
N PRO A 148 -21.59 -13.72 -12.91
CA PRO A 148 -22.84 -14.25 -12.36
C PRO A 148 -22.88 -15.78 -12.23
N ASP A 149 -21.83 -16.51 -12.65
CA ASP A 149 -21.81 -17.98 -12.60
C ASP A 149 -21.39 -18.47 -11.21
N THR A 150 -22.35 -19.03 -10.46
CA THR A 150 -22.14 -19.54 -9.09
C THR A 150 -21.16 -20.72 -8.99
N ARG A 151 -20.75 -21.31 -10.12
CA ARG A 151 -19.68 -22.33 -10.19
C ARG A 151 -18.29 -21.71 -10.29
N CYS A 152 -18.21 -20.48 -10.80
CA CYS A 152 -16.98 -19.68 -10.89
C CYS A 152 -16.80 -18.77 -9.68
N CYS A 153 -17.90 -18.18 -9.19
CA CYS A 153 -17.95 -17.37 -7.98
C CYS A 153 -19.00 -17.94 -7.00
N PRO A 154 -18.63 -18.95 -6.20
CA PRO A 154 -19.55 -19.52 -5.21
C PRO A 154 -19.82 -18.55 -4.07
N ASP A 155 -21.00 -18.65 -3.45
CA ASP A 155 -21.44 -17.87 -2.29
C ASP A 155 -20.38 -17.73 -1.17
N GLN A 156 -19.61 -18.79 -0.94
CA GLN A 156 -18.58 -18.87 0.11
C GLN A 156 -17.26 -18.19 -0.26
N GLY A 157 -17.16 -17.62 -1.47
CA GLY A 157 -15.93 -17.04 -2.00
C GLY A 157 -14.92 -18.09 -2.44
N ASN A 158 -14.10 -17.73 -3.42
CA ASN A 158 -12.93 -18.52 -3.79
C ASN A 158 -11.80 -18.23 -2.80
N PRO A 159 -11.03 -19.23 -2.34
CA PRO A 159 -9.84 -18.98 -1.54
C PRO A 159 -8.81 -18.21 -2.37
N LEU A 160 -8.10 -17.27 -1.72
CA LEU A 160 -6.86 -16.73 -2.28
C LEU A 160 -5.73 -17.76 -2.14
N ALA A 161 -4.64 -17.55 -2.88
CA ALA A 161 -3.41 -18.29 -2.67
C ALA A 161 -2.81 -17.94 -1.29
N MET A 162 -1.94 -18.82 -0.77
CA MET A 162 -1.19 -18.50 0.44
C MET A 162 -0.23 -17.34 0.15
N PRO A 163 -0.18 -16.30 1.01
CA PRO A 163 0.77 -15.21 0.89
C PRO A 163 2.20 -15.72 0.66
N GLY A 164 2.86 -15.24 -0.39
CA GLY A 164 4.22 -15.65 -0.75
C GLY A 164 4.34 -16.84 -1.71
N THR A 165 3.27 -17.60 -2.00
CA THR A 165 3.38 -18.86 -2.78
C THR A 165 3.09 -18.75 -4.28
N THR A 166 3.00 -17.54 -4.84
CA THR A 166 2.56 -17.31 -6.23
C THR A 166 3.67 -16.81 -7.15
N VAL A 167 3.39 -16.83 -8.46
CA VAL A 167 4.30 -16.27 -9.48
C VAL A 167 4.52 -14.77 -9.27
N MET A 168 3.48 -14.04 -8.88
CA MET A 168 3.61 -12.61 -8.57
C MET A 168 4.45 -12.41 -7.30
N ALA A 169 4.23 -13.20 -6.25
CA ALA A 169 5.02 -13.14 -5.03
C ALA A 169 6.52 -13.42 -5.28
N ALA A 170 6.83 -14.45 -6.06
CA ALA A 170 8.20 -14.82 -6.41
C ALA A 170 8.91 -13.73 -7.24
N ALA A 171 8.21 -13.15 -8.22
CA ALA A 171 8.76 -12.07 -9.05
C ALA A 171 8.88 -10.75 -8.27
N ALA A 172 7.94 -10.44 -7.37
CA ALA A 172 8.01 -9.30 -6.47
C ALA A 172 9.20 -9.41 -5.51
N ALA A 173 9.43 -10.59 -4.92
CA ALA A 173 10.61 -10.86 -4.10
C ALA A 173 11.91 -10.74 -4.90
N TYR A 174 11.96 -11.24 -6.14
CA TYR A 174 13.10 -11.06 -7.05
C TYR A 174 13.36 -9.58 -7.39
N ALA A 175 12.31 -8.77 -7.49
CA ALA A 175 12.37 -7.32 -7.67
C ALA A 175 12.59 -6.52 -6.37
N GLY A 176 12.80 -7.18 -5.22
CA GLY A 176 13.02 -6.52 -3.93
C GLY A 176 11.78 -5.87 -3.29
N VAL A 177 10.58 -6.16 -3.78
CA VAL A 177 9.31 -5.60 -3.26
C VAL A 177 8.91 -6.33 -1.98
N HIS A 178 8.99 -5.62 -0.86
CA HIS A 178 8.63 -6.13 0.47
C HIS A 178 7.22 -5.68 0.87
N VAL A 179 6.27 -6.62 1.01
CA VAL A 179 4.89 -6.29 1.40
C VAL A 179 4.75 -6.23 2.92
N ARG A 180 4.49 -5.04 3.47
CA ARG A 180 4.71 -4.69 4.89
C ARG A 180 3.59 -5.10 5.89
N GLY A 181 2.70 -6.04 5.52
CA GLY A 181 1.49 -6.37 6.30
C GLY A 181 0.29 -5.49 5.90
N THR A 182 -0.78 -5.45 6.70
CA THR A 182 -1.91 -4.55 6.44
C THR A 182 -1.67 -3.15 7.02
N LEU A 183 -2.34 -2.14 6.47
CA LEU A 183 -2.30 -0.77 7.04
C LEU A 183 -2.85 -0.73 8.48
N ARG A 184 -3.76 -1.63 8.83
CA ARG A 184 -4.34 -1.74 10.19
C ARG A 184 -3.31 -2.29 11.18
N ASP A 185 -2.44 -3.21 10.74
CA ASP A 185 -1.31 -3.68 11.55
C ASP A 185 -0.28 -2.56 11.76
N MET A 186 -0.01 -1.76 10.71
CA MET A 186 0.88 -0.60 10.81
C MET A 186 0.33 0.44 11.80
N GLU A 187 -0.96 0.81 11.69
CA GLU A 187 -1.60 1.73 12.64
C GLU A 187 -1.58 1.17 14.06
N ALA A 188 -1.89 -0.11 14.26
CA ALA A 188 -1.95 -0.73 15.60
C ALA A 188 -0.61 -0.66 16.37
N ARG A 189 0.53 -0.66 15.67
CA ARG A 189 1.88 -0.55 16.28
C ARG A 189 2.24 0.87 16.74
N LEU A 190 1.44 1.86 16.33
CA LEU A 190 1.61 3.29 16.59
C LEU A 190 0.50 3.88 17.49
N GLN A 191 -0.60 3.15 17.67
CA GLN A 191 -1.74 3.56 18.50
C GLN A 191 -1.37 3.65 20.00
N PRO A 192 -1.79 4.72 20.71
CA PRO A 192 -1.60 4.83 22.16
C PRO A 192 -2.12 3.62 22.94
N TRP A 193 -1.45 3.32 24.06
CA TRP A 193 -1.86 2.27 24.99
C TRP A 193 -3.32 2.45 25.44
N ARG A 194 -4.05 1.33 25.56
CA ARG A 194 -5.46 1.29 26.00
C ARG A 194 -5.68 0.52 27.30
N THR A 195 -4.61 0.00 27.89
CA THR A 195 -4.63 -0.75 29.15
C THR A 195 -4.63 0.23 30.32
N PRO A 196 -5.70 0.33 31.14
CA PRO A 196 -5.87 1.45 32.09
C PRO A 196 -4.70 1.65 33.06
N ALA A 197 -4.15 0.58 33.63
CA ALA A 197 -3.02 0.67 34.56
C ALA A 197 -1.73 1.20 33.91
N ALA A 198 -1.49 0.89 32.63
CA ALA A 198 -0.32 1.37 31.89
C ALA A 198 -0.52 2.82 31.40
N VAL A 199 -1.77 3.19 31.09
CA VAL A 199 -2.17 4.57 30.77
C VAL A 199 -1.94 5.47 31.99
N THR A 200 -2.55 5.17 33.14
CA THR A 200 -2.43 6.00 34.35
C THR A 200 -0.98 6.12 34.85
N ALA A 201 -0.20 5.04 34.84
CA ALA A 201 1.22 5.10 35.23
C ALA A 201 2.09 5.96 34.28
N GLN A 202 1.65 6.17 33.03
CA GLN A 202 2.30 7.04 32.07
C GLN A 202 1.81 8.49 32.15
N GLU A 203 0.51 8.70 32.38
CA GLU A 203 -0.10 10.01 32.67
C GLU A 203 0.56 10.63 33.92
N GLU A 204 0.66 9.88 35.02
CA GLU A 204 1.34 10.34 36.24
C GLU A 204 2.82 10.70 36.00
N ALA A 205 3.52 10.01 35.09
CA ALA A 205 4.91 10.31 34.77
C ALA A 205 5.06 11.60 33.95
N LEU A 206 4.12 11.85 33.02
CA LEU A 206 4.03 13.09 32.25
C LEU A 206 3.66 14.27 33.15
N ASP A 207 2.69 14.09 34.07
CA ASP A 207 2.30 15.08 35.08
C ASP A 207 3.43 15.42 36.05
N ARG A 208 4.29 14.45 36.42
CA ARG A 208 5.51 14.69 37.21
C ARG A 208 6.57 15.47 36.43
N ALA A 209 6.80 15.10 35.16
CA ALA A 209 7.88 15.66 34.35
C ALA A 209 7.56 17.06 33.79
N GLY A 210 6.30 17.34 33.45
CA GLY A 210 5.84 18.60 32.87
C GLY A 210 6.27 19.85 33.65
N PRO A 211 5.94 19.96 34.95
CA PRO A 211 6.32 21.12 35.77
C PRO A 211 7.83 21.35 35.92
N ALA A 212 8.66 20.32 35.73
CA ALA A 212 10.12 20.43 35.79
C ALA A 212 10.75 20.82 34.44
N LEU A 213 10.19 20.34 33.32
CA LEU A 213 10.75 20.52 31.98
C LEU A 213 10.17 21.71 31.22
N ILE A 214 8.85 21.94 31.29
CA ILE A 214 8.18 23.01 30.52
C ILE A 214 8.77 24.40 30.82
N PRO A 215 9.07 24.80 32.08
CA PRO A 215 9.72 26.08 32.35
C PRO A 215 11.14 26.18 31.77
N ARG A 216 11.91 25.08 31.76
CA ARG A 216 13.27 25.05 31.18
C ARG A 216 13.26 25.10 29.65
N LEU A 217 12.24 24.54 28.99
CA LEU A 217 12.06 24.60 27.54
C LEU A 217 11.69 26.02 27.06
N LEU A 218 10.95 26.77 27.88
CA LEU A 218 10.57 28.15 27.58
C LEU A 218 11.74 29.13 27.77
N ASP A 219 12.61 28.92 28.77
CA ASP A 219 13.83 29.73 28.96
C ASP A 219 14.89 29.48 27.88
N GLU A 220 15.40 30.55 27.26
CA GLU A 220 16.33 30.46 26.13
C GLU A 220 17.71 29.87 26.48
N ARG A 221 18.12 29.90 27.75
CA ARG A 221 19.42 29.35 28.19
C ARG A 221 19.28 27.88 28.57
N ALA A 222 18.25 27.54 29.34
CA ALA A 222 17.99 26.18 29.78
C ALA A 222 17.50 25.26 28.64
N ARG A 223 16.87 25.80 27.58
CA ARG A 223 16.42 25.01 26.41
C ARG A 223 17.55 24.17 25.80
N GLY A 224 18.74 24.74 25.63
CA GLY A 224 19.91 24.04 25.09
C GLY A 224 20.43 22.92 25.99
N GLU A 225 20.30 23.08 27.31
CA GLU A 225 20.62 22.02 28.28
C GLU A 225 19.61 20.88 28.18
N VAL A 226 18.30 21.19 28.17
CA VAL A 226 17.23 20.19 28.05
C VAL A 226 17.36 19.43 26.73
N ALA A 227 17.65 20.10 25.61
CA ALA A 227 17.94 19.46 24.33
C ALA A 227 19.08 18.43 24.44
N ALA A 228 20.18 18.82 25.09
CA ALA A 228 21.35 17.97 25.30
C ALA A 228 21.16 16.89 26.38
N GLU A 229 20.17 17.02 27.27
CA GLU A 229 19.72 15.98 28.21
C GLU A 229 18.82 14.97 27.48
N THR A 230 17.79 15.44 26.76
CA THR A 230 16.82 14.63 26.01
C THR A 230 17.49 13.81 24.91
N LEU A 231 18.38 14.40 24.09
CA LEU A 231 19.08 13.65 23.03
C LEU A 231 20.00 12.56 23.59
N ARG A 232 20.63 12.82 24.75
CA ARG A 232 21.50 11.86 25.43
C ARG A 232 20.69 10.70 26.02
N LEU A 233 19.57 11.01 26.68
CA LEU A 233 18.64 10.00 27.19
C LEU A 233 18.08 9.17 26.05
N ALA A 234 17.60 9.79 24.97
CA ALA A 234 17.09 9.10 23.79
C ALA A 234 18.14 8.17 23.17
N ARG A 235 19.41 8.59 23.07
CA ARG A 235 20.51 7.72 22.63
C ARG A 235 20.72 6.52 23.55
N THR A 236 20.80 6.73 24.87
CA THR A 236 20.86 5.63 25.85
C THR A 236 19.67 4.67 25.78
N LEU A 237 18.47 5.15 25.39
CA LEU A 237 17.32 4.28 25.15
C LEU A 237 17.44 3.51 23.82
N MET A 238 18.00 4.10 22.77
CA MET A 238 18.33 3.38 21.53
C MET A 238 19.38 2.27 21.77
N ASP A 239 20.42 2.56 22.57
CA ASP A 239 21.48 1.60 22.90
C ASP A 239 20.89 0.33 23.56
N ARG A 240 20.05 0.49 24.60
CA ARG A 240 19.32 -0.62 25.28
C ARG A 240 18.42 -1.42 24.33
N ILE A 241 17.83 -0.74 23.35
CA ILE A 241 16.95 -1.33 22.34
C ILE A 241 17.77 -2.16 21.34
N GLU A 242 18.95 -1.67 20.93
CA GLU A 242 19.84 -2.38 20.00
C GLU A 242 20.50 -3.62 20.62
N GLU A 243 20.87 -3.56 21.91
CA GLU A 243 21.32 -4.74 22.69
C GLU A 243 20.28 -5.88 22.71
N THR A 244 18.99 -5.56 22.50
CA THR A 244 17.89 -6.53 22.50
C THR A 244 17.63 -7.07 21.10
N GLN A 245 17.82 -8.40 20.92
CA GLN A 245 17.60 -9.10 19.66
C GLN A 245 16.21 -8.81 19.05
N PRO A 246 16.11 -8.59 17.72
CA PRO A 246 14.86 -8.25 17.07
C PRO A 246 13.88 -9.45 17.04
N ALA A 247 12.89 -9.41 17.92
CA ALA A 247 11.77 -10.35 17.94
C ALA A 247 10.82 -10.11 16.73
N PRO A 248 9.91 -11.07 16.41
CA PRO A 248 8.92 -10.89 15.36
C PRO A 248 8.03 -9.65 15.59
N PRO A 249 7.49 -9.00 14.53
CA PRO A 249 6.66 -7.82 14.65
C PRO A 249 5.51 -8.00 15.65
N GLY A 250 5.30 -6.99 16.51
CA GLY A 250 4.32 -7.03 17.59
C GLY A 250 4.87 -7.59 18.90
N LEU A 251 5.61 -8.71 18.87
CA LEU A 251 6.39 -9.17 20.02
C LEU A 251 7.59 -8.25 20.32
N SER A 252 8.22 -7.72 19.27
CA SER A 252 9.22 -6.65 19.37
C SER A 252 8.69 -5.44 20.15
N ASP A 253 7.45 -5.05 19.85
CA ASP A 253 6.90 -3.77 20.29
C ASP A 253 6.46 -3.83 21.77
N ALA A 254 5.93 -4.98 22.20
CA ALA A 254 5.65 -5.27 23.61
C ALA A 254 6.91 -5.49 24.45
N GLY A 255 8.04 -5.86 23.83
CA GLY A 255 9.36 -5.92 24.46
C GLY A 255 9.97 -4.54 24.63
N ASP A 256 10.00 -3.74 23.56
CA ASP A 256 10.44 -2.34 23.58
C ASP A 256 9.61 -1.51 24.60
N ASP A 257 8.32 -1.83 24.75
CA ASP A 257 7.42 -1.22 25.76
C ASP A 257 7.81 -1.54 27.23
N GLN A 258 8.67 -2.55 27.47
CA GLN A 258 9.17 -2.91 28.81
C GLN A 258 10.60 -2.42 29.09
N LEU A 259 11.37 -2.02 28.06
CA LEU A 259 12.77 -1.58 28.21
C LEU A 259 12.95 -0.10 28.62
N ILE A 260 11.88 0.69 28.57
CA ILE A 260 11.89 2.13 28.87
C ILE A 260 10.94 2.42 30.04
N GLY A 261 11.44 3.08 31.09
CA GLY A 261 10.61 3.50 32.23
C GLY A 261 9.68 4.67 31.87
N SER A 262 8.53 4.77 32.54
CA SER A 262 7.53 5.81 32.24
C SER A 262 8.06 7.24 32.39
N ASP A 263 8.90 7.50 33.40
CA ASP A 263 9.54 8.81 33.62
C ASP A 263 10.63 9.11 32.57
N GLU A 264 11.37 8.09 32.09
CA GLU A 264 12.33 8.25 30.98
C GLU A 264 11.59 8.59 29.67
N ALA A 265 10.50 7.88 29.39
CA ALA A 265 9.66 8.15 28.24
C ALA A 265 9.01 9.54 28.31
N ALA A 266 8.51 9.95 29.49
CA ALA A 266 7.93 11.27 29.71
C ALA A 266 8.94 12.39 29.45
N ALA A 267 10.19 12.25 29.94
CA ALA A 267 11.24 13.23 29.72
C ALA A 267 11.62 13.39 28.24
N VAL A 268 11.64 12.30 27.45
CA VAL A 268 11.90 12.38 26.01
C VAL A 268 10.68 12.91 25.24
N ILE A 269 9.45 12.49 25.58
CA ILE A 269 8.22 12.98 24.94
C ILE A 269 8.07 14.50 25.11
N LEU A 270 8.35 15.04 26.31
CA LEU A 270 8.29 16.47 26.58
C LEU A 270 9.44 17.24 25.92
N GLY A 271 10.67 16.71 25.94
CA GLY A 271 11.81 17.34 25.26
C GLY A 271 11.68 17.38 23.74
N LEU A 272 11.05 16.38 23.12
CA LEU A 272 10.75 16.35 21.68
C LEU A 272 9.70 17.38 21.21
N GLN A 273 9.07 18.13 22.12
CA GLN A 273 8.22 19.25 21.74
C GLN A 273 9.04 20.50 21.36
N ASP A 274 10.31 20.58 21.76
CA ASP A 274 11.24 21.56 21.19
C ASP A 274 11.65 21.17 19.76
N ARG A 275 11.62 22.15 18.87
CA ARG A 275 11.88 21.98 17.43
C ARG A 275 13.34 21.62 17.18
N GLU A 276 14.28 22.30 17.85
CA GLU A 276 15.71 22.07 17.63
C GLU A 276 16.13 20.67 18.13
N THR A 277 15.59 20.25 19.27
CA THR A 277 15.73 18.90 19.85
C THR A 277 15.18 17.83 18.90
N ARG A 278 13.95 18.01 18.40
CA ARG A 278 13.33 17.11 17.42
C ARG A 278 14.14 17.02 16.13
N ASP A 279 14.60 18.14 15.60
CA ASP A 279 15.25 18.18 14.30
C ASP A 279 16.66 17.58 14.35
N LYS A 280 17.36 17.68 15.50
CA LYS A 280 18.58 16.89 15.77
C LYS A 280 18.28 15.39 15.91
N ALA A 281 17.14 15.00 16.49
CA ALA A 281 16.70 13.60 16.54
C ALA A 281 16.28 13.05 15.16
N ALA A 282 15.89 13.92 14.21
CA ALA A 282 15.56 13.54 12.83
C ALA A 282 16.80 13.13 11.99
N ALA A 283 18.02 13.38 12.47
CA ALA A 283 19.26 12.91 11.86
C ALA A 283 19.53 11.41 12.08
N TRP A 284 18.79 10.73 12.96
CA TRP A 284 18.92 9.28 13.22
C TRP A 284 18.06 8.44 12.26
N MET A 285 18.11 8.77 10.95
CA MET A 285 17.25 8.19 9.90
C MET A 285 17.96 7.23 8.93
N GLU A 286 19.28 7.12 9.01
CA GLU A 286 20.13 6.27 8.17
C GLU A 286 21.03 5.35 9.03
N GLY A 287 21.74 4.42 8.36
CA GLY A 287 22.73 3.56 8.98
C GLY A 287 22.16 2.54 9.97
N ALA A 288 22.96 2.18 10.98
CA ALA A 288 22.56 1.25 12.04
C ALA A 288 21.50 1.87 12.97
N GLU A 289 21.69 3.14 13.35
CA GLU A 289 20.83 3.86 14.30
C GLU A 289 19.35 3.87 13.86
N ALA A 290 19.07 3.91 12.55
CA ALA A 290 17.70 3.99 12.01
C ALA A 290 16.72 2.93 12.55
N GLN A 291 17.16 1.68 12.76
CA GLN A 291 16.26 0.64 13.29
C GLN A 291 16.00 0.79 14.79
N ALA A 292 17.00 1.24 15.56
CA ALA A 292 16.84 1.54 16.99
C ALA A 292 15.99 2.82 17.19
N ALA A 293 16.22 3.86 16.38
CA ALA A 293 15.43 5.08 16.34
C ALA A 293 13.96 4.79 16.00
N LEU A 294 13.68 4.01 14.95
CA LEU A 294 12.32 3.61 14.59
C LEU A 294 11.66 2.73 15.67
N ARG A 295 12.43 1.93 16.42
CA ARG A 295 11.91 1.23 17.62
C ARG A 295 11.56 2.23 18.73
N LEU A 296 12.45 3.15 19.07
CA LEU A 296 12.21 4.19 20.08
C LEU A 296 10.99 5.06 19.74
N TRP A 297 10.91 5.64 18.54
CA TRP A 297 9.85 6.57 18.16
C TRP A 297 8.45 5.94 18.20
N ARG A 298 8.30 4.70 17.73
CA ARG A 298 7.03 3.96 17.85
C ARG A 298 6.64 3.74 19.32
N THR A 299 7.64 3.48 20.16
CA THR A 299 7.49 3.13 21.58
C THR A 299 7.29 4.37 22.47
N LEU A 300 7.67 5.57 22.02
CA LEU A 300 7.24 6.84 22.61
C LEU A 300 5.84 7.25 22.13
N ALA A 301 5.52 7.06 20.85
CA ALA A 301 4.18 7.34 20.31
C ALA A 301 3.08 6.54 21.02
N ARG A 302 3.31 5.24 21.29
CA ARG A 302 2.37 4.41 22.09
C ARG A 302 2.15 4.91 23.53
N ARG A 303 3.09 5.68 24.09
CA ARG A 303 3.04 6.26 25.45
C ARG A 303 2.48 7.69 25.50
N CYS A 304 2.13 8.30 24.37
CA CYS A 304 1.43 9.58 24.33
C CYS A 304 -0.07 9.35 24.57
N VAL A 305 -0.47 9.31 25.85
CA VAL A 305 -1.79 8.86 26.32
C VAL A 305 -2.61 9.99 26.94
N GLY A 306 -3.93 9.80 27.01
CA GLY A 306 -4.85 10.70 27.71
C GLY A 306 -4.79 12.14 27.18
N PRO A 307 -4.62 13.16 28.05
CA PRO A 307 -4.53 14.56 27.63
C PRO A 307 -3.26 14.86 26.81
N TYR A 308 -2.23 14.01 26.87
CA TYR A 308 -0.97 14.17 26.14
C TYR A 308 -1.02 13.56 24.72
N GLY A 309 -2.21 13.26 24.19
CA GLY A 309 -2.37 12.70 22.83
C GLY A 309 -1.76 13.56 21.73
N GLU A 310 -1.87 14.89 21.82
CA GLU A 310 -1.27 15.85 20.87
C GLU A 310 0.26 15.74 20.81
N HIS A 311 0.91 15.42 21.95
CA HIS A 311 2.36 15.28 22.04
C HIS A 311 2.90 14.10 21.21
N ALA A 312 2.02 13.19 20.76
CA ALA A 312 2.35 12.12 19.82
C ALA A 312 2.80 12.64 18.45
N ALA A 313 2.44 13.86 18.05
CA ALA A 313 2.75 14.40 16.73
C ALA A 313 4.27 14.38 16.44
N ALA A 314 5.12 14.73 17.41
CA ALA A 314 6.57 14.70 17.27
C ALA A 314 7.13 13.27 17.03
N PRO A 315 6.95 12.27 17.94
CA PRO A 315 7.45 10.91 17.72
C PRO A 315 6.77 10.19 16.54
N LEU A 316 5.50 10.47 16.22
CA LEU A 316 4.85 9.93 15.02
C LEU A 316 5.47 10.49 13.73
N THR A 317 5.81 11.79 13.70
CA THR A 317 6.52 12.40 12.56
C THR A 317 7.91 11.83 12.39
N LEU A 318 8.66 11.67 13.49
CA LEU A 318 9.99 11.03 13.46
C LEU A 318 9.92 9.56 13.03
N ALA A 319 8.96 8.78 13.52
CA ALA A 319 8.73 7.41 13.05
C ALA A 319 8.43 7.38 11.54
N GLY A 320 7.61 8.30 11.05
CA GLY A 320 7.29 8.42 9.62
C GLY A 320 8.49 8.79 8.76
N TRP A 321 9.31 9.74 9.22
CA TRP A 321 10.56 10.14 8.58
C TRP A 321 11.56 9.00 8.45
N VAL A 322 11.76 8.22 9.53
CA VAL A 322 12.69 7.08 9.53
C VAL A 322 12.13 5.90 8.70
N SER A 323 10.83 5.64 8.72
CA SER A 323 10.20 4.66 7.81
C SER A 323 10.42 5.05 6.35
N TRP A 324 10.20 6.31 5.97
CA TRP A 324 10.41 6.76 4.59
C TRP A 324 11.89 6.68 4.20
N SER A 325 12.78 7.11 5.09
CA SER A 325 14.24 7.03 4.94
C SER A 325 14.78 5.59 4.91
N THR A 326 14.00 4.58 5.31
CA THR A 326 14.36 3.16 5.21
C THR A 326 13.58 2.41 4.12
N GLY A 327 12.87 3.13 3.24
CA GLY A 327 12.13 2.55 2.11
C GLY A 327 10.78 1.93 2.45
N ASP A 328 10.25 2.19 3.64
CA ASP A 328 8.90 1.80 4.08
C ASP A 328 7.92 2.96 3.85
N GLU A 329 7.63 3.28 2.58
CA GLU A 329 6.61 4.28 2.23
C GLU A 329 5.22 3.99 2.86
N PRO A 330 4.71 2.73 2.92
CA PRO A 330 3.43 2.45 3.56
C PRO A 330 3.44 2.79 5.05
N GLY A 331 4.47 2.35 5.78
CA GLY A 331 4.64 2.67 7.20
C GLY A 331 4.81 4.17 7.43
N ALA A 332 5.53 4.87 6.54
CA ALA A 332 5.72 6.32 6.59
C ALA A 332 4.40 7.08 6.44
N ARG A 333 3.62 6.79 5.39
CA ARG A 333 2.31 7.42 5.16
C ARG A 333 1.35 7.16 6.31
N VAL A 334 1.38 5.96 6.91
CA VAL A 334 0.58 5.63 8.11
C VAL A 334 1.01 6.46 9.33
N ALA A 335 2.30 6.52 9.65
CA ALA A 335 2.79 7.28 10.80
C ALA A 335 2.53 8.79 10.67
N LEU A 336 2.76 9.36 9.48
CA LEU A 336 2.49 10.76 9.18
C LEU A 336 0.98 11.08 9.20
N ALA A 337 0.14 10.18 8.70
CA ALA A 337 -1.32 10.33 8.78
C ALA A 337 -1.87 10.15 10.21
N LEU A 338 -1.14 9.48 11.11
CA LEU A 338 -1.44 9.46 12.54
C LEU A 338 -0.94 10.73 13.25
N ALA A 339 0.23 11.27 12.88
CA ALA A 339 0.72 12.55 13.39
C ALA A 339 -0.30 13.67 13.12
N LEU A 340 -0.81 13.75 11.88
CA LEU A 340 -1.83 14.71 11.46
C LEU A 340 -3.25 14.45 12.04
N ARG A 341 -3.47 13.30 12.70
CA ARG A 341 -4.67 13.05 13.54
C ARG A 341 -4.47 13.49 14.99
N ALA A 342 -3.22 13.61 15.46
CA ALA A 342 -2.87 14.07 16.80
C ALA A 342 -2.74 15.60 16.84
N ASP A 343 -2.07 16.20 15.85
CA ASP A 343 -2.02 17.65 15.62
C ASP A 343 -2.13 17.91 14.10
N PRO A 344 -3.27 18.44 13.61
CA PRO A 344 -3.46 18.78 12.19
C PRO A 344 -2.53 19.89 11.69
N ASP A 345 -2.09 20.80 12.55
CA ASP A 345 -1.29 21.98 12.21
C ASP A 345 0.24 21.73 12.31
N TYR A 346 0.64 20.50 12.68
CA TYR A 346 2.04 20.10 12.83
C TYR A 346 2.81 20.17 11.49
N THR A 347 3.44 21.31 11.22
CA THR A 347 3.98 21.67 9.90
C THR A 347 4.94 20.63 9.33
N PHE A 348 5.77 20.02 10.17
CA PHE A 348 6.75 19.01 9.73
C PHE A 348 6.05 17.71 9.26
N ALA A 349 4.94 17.32 9.90
CA ALA A 349 4.11 16.21 9.44
C ALA A 349 3.40 16.57 8.12
N GLN A 350 2.85 17.78 8.00
CA GLN A 350 2.19 18.24 6.77
C GLN A 350 3.13 18.21 5.57
N LEU A 351 4.36 18.71 5.75
CA LEU A 351 5.42 18.70 4.73
C LEU A 351 5.77 17.26 4.34
N LEU A 352 6.26 16.44 5.27
CA LEU A 352 6.67 15.05 4.97
C LEU A 352 5.52 14.23 4.37
N HIS A 353 4.28 14.42 4.84
CA HIS A 353 3.11 13.75 4.27
C HIS A 353 2.83 14.19 2.83
N ARG A 354 3.05 15.47 2.48
CA ARG A 354 2.95 15.94 1.09
C ARG A 354 4.03 15.31 0.22
N ALA A 355 5.31 15.41 0.60
CA ALA A 355 6.42 14.85 -0.18
C ALA A 355 6.30 13.34 -0.42
N CYS A 356 5.91 12.60 0.62
CA CYS A 356 5.70 11.15 0.52
C CYS A 356 4.48 10.77 -0.34
N ASN A 357 3.49 11.65 -0.51
CA ASN A 357 2.36 11.41 -1.43
C ASN A 357 2.62 11.91 -2.86
N GLU A 358 3.44 12.94 -3.05
CA GLU A 358 3.86 13.44 -4.37
C GLU A 358 4.95 12.58 -5.02
N GLY A 359 5.65 11.75 -4.23
CA GLY A 359 6.66 10.81 -4.72
C GLY A 359 8.04 11.44 -4.92
N LEU A 360 8.40 12.40 -4.05
CA LEU A 360 9.76 12.96 -4.01
C LEU A 360 10.78 11.92 -3.52
N ASP A 361 12.06 12.14 -3.82
CA ASP A 361 13.15 11.30 -3.33
C ASP A 361 13.59 11.77 -1.92
N PRO A 362 13.56 10.91 -0.87
CA PRO A 362 14.05 11.28 0.45
C PRO A 362 15.53 11.69 0.47
N GLU A 363 16.35 11.34 -0.53
CA GLU A 363 17.75 11.74 -0.65
C GLU A 363 17.96 13.26 -0.76
N ALA A 364 16.96 14.01 -1.25
CA ALA A 364 17.01 15.47 -1.23
C ALA A 364 16.97 16.00 0.21
N LEU A 365 16.06 15.48 1.03
CA LEU A 365 15.86 15.92 2.42
C LEU A 365 16.96 15.39 3.36
N ARG A 366 17.42 14.14 3.17
CA ARG A 366 18.56 13.56 3.90
C ARG A 366 19.83 14.41 3.76
N ARG A 367 20.08 14.97 2.57
CA ARG A 367 21.23 15.84 2.33
C ARG A 367 21.17 17.09 3.20
N CYS A 368 20.06 17.82 3.16
CA CYS A 368 19.88 19.04 3.94
C CYS A 368 19.91 18.79 5.46
N LEU A 369 19.43 17.62 5.91
CA LEU A 369 19.51 17.22 7.33
C LEU A 369 20.92 16.83 7.77
N ARG A 370 21.76 16.27 6.88
CA ARG A 370 23.19 16.05 7.16
C ARG A 370 23.96 17.38 7.21
N GLU A 371 23.72 18.26 6.25
CA GLU A 371 24.32 19.61 6.21
C GLU A 371 23.98 20.42 7.49
N ALA A 372 22.71 20.40 7.92
CA ALA A 372 22.27 21.00 9.18
C ALA A 372 22.92 20.37 10.44
N ALA A 373 23.06 19.04 10.46
CA ALA A 373 23.69 18.33 11.58
C ALA A 373 25.19 18.65 11.71
N ASP A 374 25.93 18.71 10.59
CA ASP A 374 27.35 19.04 10.56
C ASP A 374 27.61 20.52 10.91
N GLU A 375 26.73 21.44 10.51
CA GLU A 375 26.80 22.86 10.91
C GLU A 375 26.27 23.13 12.34
N GLY A 376 25.86 22.09 13.08
CA GLY A 376 25.34 22.19 14.46
C GLY A 376 24.06 23.00 14.59
N THR A 377 23.43 23.35 13.47
CA THR A 377 22.38 24.37 13.35
C THR A 377 21.12 23.68 12.85
N GLY A 378 20.00 23.78 13.59
CA GLY A 378 18.76 23.11 13.22
C GLY A 378 18.31 23.49 11.80
N PRO A 379 17.81 22.53 10.98
CA PRO A 379 17.36 22.79 9.62
C PRO A 379 16.26 23.85 9.61
N ASP A 380 16.49 24.97 8.91
CA ASP A 380 15.45 25.98 8.73
C ASP A 380 14.25 25.34 8.01
N ALA A 381 13.05 25.49 8.59
CA ALA A 381 11.82 25.05 7.95
C ALA A 381 11.66 25.67 6.55
N ARG A 382 12.21 26.87 6.31
CA ARG A 382 12.25 27.51 4.99
C ARG A 382 13.20 26.82 4.00
N ALA A 383 14.29 26.22 4.48
CA ALA A 383 15.18 25.42 3.63
C ALA A 383 14.49 24.11 3.24
N VAL A 384 13.80 23.47 4.19
CA VAL A 384 12.95 22.30 3.92
C VAL A 384 11.82 22.65 2.94
N GLU A 385 11.11 23.76 3.15
CA GLU A 385 10.08 24.27 2.23
C GLU A 385 10.65 24.60 0.83
N ALA A 386 11.85 25.20 0.73
CA ALA A 386 12.48 25.52 -0.55
C ALA A 386 12.95 24.28 -1.33
N VAL A 387 13.34 23.21 -0.64
CA VAL A 387 13.63 21.88 -1.23
C VAL A 387 12.35 21.15 -1.65
N MET A 388 11.20 21.57 -1.11
CA MET A 388 9.88 21.00 -1.35
C MET A 388 8.97 21.88 -2.22
N ASP A 389 9.48 22.99 -2.76
CA ASP A 389 8.77 23.81 -3.75
C ASP A 389 8.88 23.15 -5.14
N PRO A 390 7.76 22.72 -5.77
CA PRO A 390 7.76 22.05 -7.08
C PRO A 390 8.18 22.96 -8.26
N ALA A 391 8.58 24.21 -8.00
CA ALA A 391 9.30 25.07 -8.92
C ALA A 391 10.79 24.72 -9.05
N VAL A 392 11.42 24.14 -8.01
CA VAL A 392 12.86 23.84 -7.99
C VAL A 392 13.11 22.36 -8.29
N ASP A 393 14.07 22.10 -9.17
CA ASP A 393 14.52 20.79 -9.64
C ASP A 393 13.43 19.78 -10.06
N ARG A 394 12.83 20.00 -11.24
CA ARG A 394 12.19 18.91 -12.02
C ARG A 394 13.20 17.96 -12.66
N GLY A 395 14.25 17.58 -11.93
CA GLY A 395 15.27 16.58 -12.22
C GLY A 395 14.73 15.14 -12.28
N THR A 396 13.48 14.98 -12.73
CA THR A 396 12.81 13.70 -12.88
C THR A 396 13.70 12.69 -13.60
N ALA A 397 13.94 11.56 -12.93
CA ALA A 397 14.53 10.35 -13.51
C ALA A 397 13.56 9.71 -14.51
N SER A 398 13.24 10.46 -15.56
CA SER A 398 12.40 10.03 -16.66
C SER A 398 13.00 8.80 -17.31
N LEU A 399 12.26 7.68 -17.25
CA LEU A 399 12.44 6.58 -18.19
C LEU A 399 12.24 7.15 -19.59
N ARG A 400 13.34 7.53 -20.25
CA ARG A 400 13.34 8.20 -21.55
C ARG A 400 12.91 7.22 -22.63
N VAL A 401 11.61 7.02 -22.77
CA VAL A 401 10.98 6.28 -23.87
C VAL A 401 11.35 6.97 -25.18
N ARG A 402 12.43 6.45 -25.80
CA ARG A 402 13.07 7.04 -26.96
C ARG A 402 12.15 6.90 -28.16
N ARG A 403 11.48 7.99 -28.57
CA ARG A 403 10.63 8.03 -29.77
C ARG A 403 11.38 7.45 -30.97
N VAL A 404 11.01 6.24 -31.37
CA VAL A 404 11.48 5.61 -32.60
C VAL A 404 10.81 6.33 -33.77
N ARG A 405 11.60 6.86 -34.70
CA ARG A 405 11.06 7.43 -35.95
C ARG A 405 10.40 6.33 -36.78
N PRO A 406 9.24 6.58 -37.41
CA PRO A 406 8.77 5.71 -38.48
C PRO A 406 9.82 5.64 -39.60
N LEU A 407 10.13 4.44 -40.08
CA LEU A 407 10.80 4.28 -41.37
C LEU A 407 9.79 4.53 -42.51
N PRO A 408 10.23 5.04 -43.67
CA PRO A 408 9.33 5.55 -44.70
C PRO A 408 8.67 4.44 -45.54
N ASP A 409 7.52 4.79 -46.13
CA ASP A 409 6.79 3.95 -47.09
C ASP A 409 7.60 3.71 -48.38
N GLY A 410 7.61 2.45 -48.84
CA GLY A 410 8.55 1.89 -49.83
C GLY A 410 7.92 1.59 -51.19
N GLY A 411 7.33 2.60 -51.84
CA GLY A 411 6.53 2.41 -53.05
C GLY A 411 7.27 1.97 -54.33
N ARG A 412 6.97 0.75 -54.81
CA ARG A 412 6.91 0.29 -56.23
C ARG A 412 7.99 0.70 -57.25
N ARG A 413 8.70 -0.30 -57.82
CA ARG A 413 8.95 -0.50 -59.29
C ARG A 413 9.56 -1.89 -59.56
N ARG A 414 8.87 -2.81 -60.24
CA ARG A 414 8.93 -3.12 -61.70
C ARG A 414 10.30 -3.64 -62.22
N GLY A 415 10.36 -4.95 -62.56
CA GLY A 415 11.43 -5.59 -63.35
C GLY A 415 10.98 -6.93 -63.97
N ARG A 416 11.34 -7.22 -65.22
CA ARG A 416 11.02 -8.45 -65.99
C ARG A 416 11.80 -9.66 -65.43
N ALA A 417 11.30 -10.89 -65.27
CA ALA A 417 10.45 -11.81 -66.06
C ALA A 417 11.23 -12.77 -67.00
N HIS A 418 11.14 -14.09 -66.72
CA HIS A 418 11.53 -15.18 -67.61
C HIS A 418 10.58 -16.40 -67.48
N ARG A 419 10.77 -17.45 -68.32
CA ARG A 419 9.72 -18.42 -68.71
C ARG A 419 9.77 -19.77 -67.97
N ARG A 420 8.60 -20.43 -67.97
CA ARG A 420 8.32 -21.89 -67.86
C ARG A 420 9.05 -22.70 -68.97
N PRO A 421 9.09 -24.07 -68.96
CA PRO A 421 8.19 -25.05 -68.31
C PRO A 421 8.94 -26.09 -67.40
N ASP A 422 8.43 -27.23 -66.90
CA ASP A 422 7.34 -28.13 -67.35
C ASP A 422 6.65 -28.97 -66.24
N ALA A 423 5.52 -29.61 -66.61
CA ALA A 423 4.87 -30.90 -66.20
C ALA A 423 5.04 -31.51 -64.75
N GLU A 424 4.14 -32.32 -64.14
CA GLU A 424 2.87 -33.02 -64.49
C GLU A 424 1.83 -32.91 -63.32
N ARG A 425 0.50 -32.85 -63.54
CA ARG A 425 -0.51 -33.96 -63.41
C ARG A 425 -0.26 -34.93 -62.22
N VAL A 426 -1.23 -35.26 -61.34
CA VAL A 426 -2.59 -35.81 -61.56
C VAL A 426 -3.59 -35.52 -60.38
N LYS A 427 -4.91 -35.48 -60.70
CA LYS A 427 -6.19 -35.69 -59.93
C LYS A 427 -6.16 -36.13 -58.44
N ALA A 428 -7.21 -36.00 -57.61
CA ALA A 428 -8.45 -35.18 -57.54
C ALA A 428 -9.20 -35.45 -56.20
N SER A 429 -10.16 -34.59 -55.80
CA SER A 429 -11.03 -34.68 -54.59
C SER A 429 -12.33 -35.49 -54.84
N PRO A 430 -13.38 -35.51 -53.97
CA PRO A 430 -13.51 -35.16 -52.53
C PRO A 430 -14.24 -36.26 -51.69
N GLY A 431 -14.60 -36.01 -50.40
CA GLY A 431 -15.42 -36.95 -49.61
C GLY A 431 -16.10 -36.38 -48.34
N SER A 432 -17.43 -36.46 -48.28
CA SER A 432 -18.39 -36.17 -47.17
C SER A 432 -19.81 -36.58 -47.66
N PRO A 433 -20.92 -36.65 -46.85
CA PRO A 433 -21.12 -36.39 -45.40
C PRO A 433 -22.05 -37.40 -44.63
N ARG A 434 -22.08 -37.31 -43.27
CA ARG A 434 -23.27 -37.56 -42.37
C ARG A 434 -23.89 -39.00 -42.36
N PRO A 435 -25.03 -39.27 -41.66
CA PRO A 435 -25.39 -39.05 -40.23
C PRO A 435 -25.87 -40.38 -39.53
N TRP A 436 -26.88 -40.31 -38.62
CA TRP A 436 -27.67 -41.37 -37.90
C TRP A 436 -27.51 -41.43 -36.36
N THR A 437 -28.44 -42.15 -35.70
CA THR A 437 -29.48 -41.54 -34.83
C THR A 437 -30.16 -42.53 -33.86
N SER A 438 -30.48 -42.08 -32.63
CA SER A 438 -31.61 -42.45 -31.74
C SER A 438 -32.02 -43.92 -31.46
N ALA A 439 -31.99 -44.34 -30.19
CA ALA A 439 -33.00 -45.18 -29.49
C ALA A 439 -32.68 -45.35 -27.98
N ALA A 440 -33.53 -45.95 -27.13
CA ALA A 440 -34.75 -45.40 -26.51
C ALA A 440 -35.34 -46.36 -25.43
N GLY A 441 -35.79 -45.82 -24.27
CA GLY A 441 -36.54 -46.56 -23.22
C GLY A 441 -35.68 -47.27 -22.14
N ARG A 442 -36.21 -47.74 -20.99
CA ARG A 442 -37.58 -47.65 -20.41
C ARG A 442 -37.53 -47.62 -18.85
N ARG A 443 -38.53 -46.96 -18.22
CA ARG A 443 -39.03 -47.18 -16.84
C ARG A 443 -40.22 -48.21 -16.89
N PRO A 444 -40.88 -48.73 -15.81
CA PRO A 444 -41.02 -48.16 -14.44
C PRO A 444 -41.23 -49.14 -13.21
N ARG A 445 -41.35 -48.55 -11.99
CA ARG A 445 -42.15 -49.04 -10.80
C ARG A 445 -41.73 -50.38 -10.14
N GLU A 446 -42.06 -50.73 -8.87
CA GLU A 446 -42.51 -50.06 -7.61
C GLU A 446 -41.98 -50.93 -6.41
N ALA A 447 -42.31 -50.84 -5.09
CA ALA A 447 -43.36 -50.18 -4.31
C ALA A 447 -42.98 -49.92 -2.82
N ARG A 448 -43.91 -49.30 -2.08
CA ARG A 448 -44.42 -49.56 -0.68
C ARG A 448 -43.62 -50.55 0.23
N ARG A 449 -43.54 -50.42 1.58
CA ARG A 449 -44.60 -49.99 2.54
C ARG A 449 -44.09 -49.80 4.01
N TYR A 450 -44.55 -48.73 4.69
CA TYR A 450 -44.95 -48.58 6.13
C TYR A 450 -44.07 -48.96 7.35
N GLY A 451 -44.24 -48.15 8.43
CA GLY A 451 -43.90 -48.44 9.85
C GLY A 451 -42.84 -47.47 10.41
N ARG A 452 -43.09 -46.44 11.25
CA ARG A 452 -44.15 -45.98 12.19
C ARG A 452 -44.00 -46.43 13.66
N ARG A 453 -43.70 -45.45 14.53
CA ARG A 453 -43.52 -45.48 16.01
C ARG A 453 -42.22 -46.13 16.52
N GLY A 454 -41.56 -45.61 17.57
CA GLY A 454 -41.75 -44.30 18.22
C GLY A 454 -41.14 -44.15 19.63
N SER A 455 -41.19 -42.90 20.13
CA SER A 455 -41.17 -42.46 21.55
C SER A 455 -39.99 -42.79 22.50
N ARG A 456 -39.41 -41.71 23.07
CA ARG A 456 -38.96 -41.54 24.48
C ARG A 456 -37.80 -42.43 25.01
N ALA A 457 -36.94 -41.98 25.94
CA ALA A 457 -36.63 -40.64 26.47
C ALA A 457 -35.35 -40.71 27.35
N ARG A 458 -34.79 -39.53 27.69
CA ARG A 458 -33.91 -39.25 28.86
C ARG A 458 -32.84 -40.31 29.23
N ARG A 459 -31.58 -39.94 29.03
CA ARG A 459 -30.83 -39.25 30.09
C ARG A 459 -29.91 -38.20 29.50
#